data_AF-A0A6G3RB56-F1
#
_entry.id   AF-A0A6G3RB56-F1
#
_cell.length_a   1.000
_cell.length_b   1.000
_cell.length_c   1.000
_cell.angle_alpha   90.00
_cell.angle_beta   90.00
_cell.angle_gamma   90.00
#
_symmetry.space_group_name_H-M   'P 1'
#
loop_
_entity.id
_entity.type
_entity.pdbx_description
1 polymer ?
#
loop_
_entity_poly.entity_id
_entity_poly.type
_entity_poly.pdbx_seq_one_letter_code
_entity_poly.pdbx_strand_id
1 'polypeptide(L)'
;MTDWSRDWNPSEEYLTDGVPSGVVAEVERPATELAALGPESVRVGRPTDREGGLREFDFLGDRGFIDFPPAPRHERVYVCYVCDITWYG
;
A
#
# COMPACT_ATOMS: atom_id res chain seq x y z
N MET A 1 -14.75 0.56 14.20
CA MET A 1 -13.47 1.06 13.67
C MET A 1 -12.44 -0.01 14.01
N THR A 2 -11.65 -0.46 13.04
CA THR A 2 -10.61 -1.47 13.27
C THR A 2 -9.43 -0.79 13.97
N ASP A 3 -8.74 -1.50 14.86
CA ASP A 3 -7.49 -1.01 15.50
C ASP A 3 -6.28 -1.12 14.57
N TRP A 4 -6.53 -1.39 13.29
CA TRP A 4 -5.50 -1.63 12.29
C TRP A 4 -4.86 -0.32 11.85
N SER A 5 -3.53 -0.34 11.68
CA SER A 5 -2.77 0.81 11.19
C SER A 5 -1.97 0.48 9.93
N ARG A 6 -1.43 1.52 9.28
CA ARG A 6 -0.48 1.39 8.17
C ARG A 6 0.89 1.86 8.59
N ASP A 7 1.92 1.20 8.05
CA ASP A 7 3.32 1.50 8.33
C ASP A 7 4.17 1.32 7.08
N TRP A 8 5.30 2.01 7.00
CA TRP A 8 6.25 1.88 5.90
C TRP A 8 7.29 0.81 6.23
N ASN A 9 7.65 -0.03 5.26
CA ASN A 9 8.65 -1.08 5.45
C ASN A 9 9.53 -1.20 4.21
N PRO A 10 10.82 -0.82 4.25
CA PRO A 10 11.65 -0.69 5.45
C PRO A 10 11.52 0.65 6.19
N SER A 11 11.28 1.76 5.48
CA SER A 11 11.03 3.08 6.08
C SER A 11 10.37 4.03 5.07
N GLU A 12 9.73 5.10 5.56
CA GLU A 12 9.16 6.14 4.71
C GLU A 12 10.22 6.83 3.86
N GLU A 13 11.33 7.22 4.49
CA GLU A 13 12.46 7.88 3.82
C GLU A 13 12.98 7.04 2.66
N TYR A 14 13.14 5.73 2.85
CA TYR A 14 13.64 4.84 1.80
C TYR A 14 12.65 4.67 0.65
N LEU A 15 11.35 4.65 0.93
CA LEU A 15 10.31 4.39 -0.06
C LEU A 15 9.81 5.65 -0.78
N THR A 16 10.06 6.83 -0.22
CA THR A 16 9.56 8.11 -0.74
C THR A 16 10.67 9.03 -1.25
N ASP A 17 11.94 8.64 -1.12
CA ASP A 17 13.06 9.41 -1.68
C ASP A 17 12.91 9.59 -3.19
N GLY A 18 13.02 10.84 -3.66
CA GLY A 18 12.80 11.20 -5.07
C GLY A 18 11.33 11.22 -5.53
N VAL A 19 10.37 10.84 -4.69
CA VAL A 19 8.94 10.79 -5.04
C VAL A 19 8.25 12.13 -4.75
N PRO A 20 7.46 12.70 -5.67
CA PRO A 20 6.70 13.92 -5.41
C PRO A 20 5.74 13.77 -4.22
N SER A 21 5.62 14.78 -3.37
CA SER A 21 4.75 14.72 -2.18
C SER A 21 3.27 14.46 -2.51
N GLY A 22 2.78 14.96 -3.65
CA GLY A 22 1.42 14.68 -4.13
C GLY A 22 1.21 13.20 -4.47
N VAL A 23 2.26 12.54 -4.96
CA VAL A 23 2.24 11.09 -5.17
C VAL A 23 2.21 10.34 -3.85
N VAL A 24 3.05 10.74 -2.89
CA VAL A 24 3.08 10.12 -1.56
C VAL A 24 1.70 10.20 -0.90
N ALA A 25 1.03 11.35 -0.97
CA ALA A 25 -0.33 11.51 -0.46
C ALA A 25 -1.34 10.54 -1.12
N GLU A 26 -1.22 10.29 -2.43
CA GLU A 26 -2.06 9.33 -3.15
C GLU A 26 -1.73 7.86 -2.82
N VAL A 27 -0.57 7.57 -2.24
CA VAL A 27 -0.23 6.25 -1.67
C VAL A 27 -0.77 6.13 -0.24
N GLU A 28 -0.64 7.18 0.56
CA GLU A 28 -1.10 7.19 1.94
C GLU A 28 -2.62 7.01 2.03
N ARG A 29 -3.37 7.55 1.07
CA ARG A 29 -4.83 7.42 0.99
C ARG A 29 -5.29 5.95 0.90
N PRO A 30 -4.92 5.14 -0.13
CA PRO A 30 -5.29 3.73 -0.21
C PRO A 30 -4.67 2.91 0.92
N ALA A 31 -3.46 3.22 1.40
CA ALA A 31 -2.89 2.53 2.56
C ALA A 31 -3.74 2.72 3.83
N THR A 32 -4.28 3.93 4.02
CA THR A 32 -5.20 4.23 5.13
C THR A 32 -6.55 3.52 4.96
N GLU A 33 -7.08 3.48 3.73
CA GLU A 33 -8.31 2.73 3.41
C GLU A 33 -8.14 1.22 3.64
N LEU A 34 -6.99 0.65 3.25
CA LEU A 34 -6.63 -0.74 3.49
C LEU A 34 -6.53 -1.06 4.99
N ALA A 35 -5.95 -0.17 5.79
CA ALA A 35 -5.93 -0.32 7.24
C ALA A 35 -7.35 -0.25 7.84
N ALA A 36 -8.21 0.64 7.34
CA ALA A 36 -9.61 0.73 7.78
C ALA A 36 -10.44 -0.54 7.45
N LEU A 37 -10.09 -1.25 6.37
CA LEU A 37 -10.67 -2.57 6.05
C LEU A 37 -10.23 -3.67 7.02
N GLY A 38 -9.07 -3.48 7.67
CA GLY A 38 -8.52 -4.41 8.63
C GLY A 38 -8.30 -5.82 8.05
N PRO A 39 -8.83 -6.89 8.66
CA PRO A 39 -8.63 -8.26 8.19
C PRO A 39 -9.05 -8.50 6.73
N GLU A 40 -10.01 -7.73 6.22
CA GLU A 40 -10.50 -7.88 4.83
C GLU A 40 -9.50 -7.38 3.78
N SER A 41 -8.48 -6.62 4.20
CA SER A 41 -7.38 -6.18 3.31
C SER A 41 -6.62 -7.35 2.65
N VAL A 42 -6.69 -8.55 3.23
CA VAL A 42 -6.11 -9.79 2.64
C VAL A 42 -6.71 -10.18 1.30
N ARG A 43 -7.87 -9.61 0.91
CA ARG A 43 -8.57 -9.88 -0.35
C ARG A 43 -8.40 -8.77 -1.39
N VAL A 44 -7.78 -7.65 -1.02
CA VAL A 44 -7.76 -6.44 -1.85
C VAL A 44 -6.53 -6.42 -2.77
N GLY A 45 -6.69 -6.03 -4.02
CA GLY A 45 -5.57 -5.97 -4.96
C GLY A 45 -5.19 -7.35 -5.53
N ARG A 46 -4.11 -7.36 -6.33
CA ARG A 46 -3.62 -8.53 -7.05
C ARG A 46 -2.60 -9.31 -6.20
N PRO A 47 -2.45 -10.63 -6.37
CA PRO A 47 -3.28 -11.49 -7.22
C PRO A 47 -4.65 -11.78 -6.59
N THR A 48 -5.67 -11.99 -7.43
CA THR A 48 -7.08 -12.14 -7.03
C THR A 48 -7.49 -13.60 -6.75
N ASP A 49 -6.60 -14.56 -7.02
CA ASP A 49 -6.83 -16.00 -6.87
C ASP A 49 -6.38 -16.55 -5.51
N ARG A 50 -5.75 -15.73 -4.66
CA ARG A 50 -5.30 -16.09 -3.31
C ARG A 50 -5.47 -14.93 -2.33
N GLU A 51 -5.67 -15.28 -1.06
CA GLU A 51 -5.76 -14.33 0.05
C GLU A 51 -4.41 -14.17 0.78
N GLY A 52 -4.13 -12.95 1.23
CA GLY A 52 -2.92 -12.62 1.99
C GLY A 52 -1.64 -12.61 1.16
N GLY A 53 -0.50 -12.68 1.85
CA GLY A 53 0.83 -12.57 1.23
C GLY A 53 1.14 -11.16 0.74
N LEU A 54 2.12 -11.02 -0.15
CA LEU A 54 2.38 -9.75 -0.85
C LEU A 54 1.25 -9.49 -1.85
N ARG A 55 0.67 -8.30 -1.79
CA ARG A 55 -0.44 -7.86 -2.64
C ARG A 55 -0.09 -6.55 -3.33
N GLU A 56 -0.60 -6.36 -4.53
CA GLU A 56 -0.38 -5.19 -5.37
C GLU A 56 -1.69 -4.40 -5.51
N PHE A 57 -1.67 -3.10 -5.23
CA PHE A 57 -2.81 -2.21 -5.44
C PHE A 57 -2.47 -1.12 -6.44
N ASP A 58 -3.20 -1.11 -7.56
CA ASP A 58 -3.08 -0.09 -8.60
C ASP A 58 -3.73 1.22 -8.16
N PHE A 59 -3.05 2.34 -8.38
CA PHE A 59 -3.56 3.68 -8.12
C PHE A 59 -3.24 4.63 -9.28
N LEU A 60 -3.83 5.84 -9.26
CA LEU A 60 -3.73 6.83 -10.34
C LEU A 60 -4.18 6.30 -11.72
N GLY A 61 -5.14 5.36 -11.75
CA GLY A 61 -5.66 4.78 -13.00
C GLY A 61 -4.63 3.94 -13.73
N ASP A 62 -4.08 2.93 -13.03
CA ASP A 62 -3.07 1.98 -13.51
C ASP A 62 -1.72 2.60 -13.90
N ARG A 63 -1.41 3.78 -13.36
CA ARG A 63 -0.12 4.48 -13.59
C ARG A 63 0.92 4.22 -12.51
N GLY A 64 0.51 3.67 -11.39
CA GLY A 64 1.39 3.28 -10.30
C GLY A 64 0.74 2.16 -9.50
N PHE A 65 1.56 1.42 -8.76
CA PHE A 65 1.09 0.41 -7.84
C PHE A 65 1.89 0.46 -6.54
N ILE A 66 1.24 0.01 -5.47
CA ILE A 66 1.91 -0.24 -4.19
C ILE A 66 1.87 -1.71 -3.87
N ASP A 67 3.00 -2.24 -3.41
CA ASP A 67 3.05 -3.56 -2.81
C ASP A 67 2.85 -3.47 -1.31
N PHE A 68 1.90 -4.25 -0.81
CA PHE A 68 1.58 -4.32 0.59
C PHE A 68 1.29 -5.76 1.02
N PRO A 69 1.94 -6.25 2.08
CA PRO A 69 1.44 -7.41 2.81
C PRO A 69 0.52 -6.95 3.95
N PRO A 70 -0.75 -7.40 3.98
CA PRO A 70 -1.54 -7.34 5.20
C PRO A 70 -0.96 -8.33 6.22
N ALA A 71 -0.75 -7.86 7.44
CA ALA A 71 -0.20 -8.64 8.54
C ALA A 71 -1.23 -8.75 9.67
N PRO A 72 -2.18 -9.70 9.60
CA PRO A 72 -3.23 -9.86 10.61
C PRO A 72 -2.71 -10.02 12.04
N ARG A 73 -1.55 -10.67 12.22
CA ARG A 73 -0.93 -10.85 13.55
C ARG A 73 -0.41 -9.55 14.16
N HIS A 74 -0.08 -8.57 13.33
CA HIS A 74 0.39 -7.26 13.77
C HIS A 74 -0.72 -6.21 13.73
N GLU A 75 -1.92 -6.59 13.24
CA GLU A 75 -3.03 -5.67 12.97
C GLU A 75 -2.58 -4.49 12.11
N ARG A 76 -1.78 -4.78 11.07
CA ARG A 76 -1.15 -3.75 10.24
C ARG A 76 -1.18 -4.08 8.77
N VAL A 77 -1.18 -3.03 7.97
CA VAL A 77 -0.82 -3.07 6.54
C VAL A 77 0.55 -2.43 6.38
N TYR A 78 1.50 -3.16 5.81
CA TYR A 78 2.82 -2.60 5.51
C TYR A 78 2.85 -2.13 4.06
N VAL A 79 3.33 -0.92 3.81
CA VAL A 79 3.65 -0.47 2.45
C VAL A 79 5.12 -0.81 2.20
N CYS A 80 5.38 -1.70 1.24
CA CYS A 80 6.69 -2.33 1.06
C CYS A 80 7.46 -1.88 -0.18
N TYR A 81 6.75 -1.56 -1.25
CA TYR A 81 7.37 -1.09 -2.48
C TYR A 81 6.41 -0.11 -3.13
N VAL A 82 6.94 1.07 -3.46
CA VAL A 82 6.26 2.02 -4.33
C VAL A 82 7.06 1.95 -5.62
N CYS A 83 6.51 1.30 -6.65
CA CYS A 83 7.20 1.25 -7.93
C CYS A 83 7.35 2.69 -8.43
N ASP A 84 8.53 3.05 -8.95
CA ASP A 84 8.82 4.34 -9.57
C ASP A 84 7.60 4.77 -10.36
N ILE A 85 6.81 5.71 -9.81
CA ILE A 85 5.67 6.22 -10.54
C ILE A 85 6.30 6.85 -11.74
N THR A 86 6.07 6.23 -12.90
CA THR A 86 6.57 6.74 -14.15
C THR A 86 5.72 7.97 -14.44
N TRP A 87 6.05 9.07 -13.78
CA TRP A 87 5.44 10.36 -13.98
C TRP A 87 5.99 10.86 -15.30
N TYR A 88 5.22 10.64 -16.36
CA TYR A 88 5.36 11.46 -17.56
C TYR A 88 5.04 12.88 -17.13
N GLY A 89 6.09 13.71 -17.03
CA GLY A 89 6.08 15.12 -16.64
C GLY A 89 4.78 15.86 -16.91
#